data_AF-Q4DGT0-F1
#
_entry.id   AF-Q4DGT0-F1
#
_cell.length_a   1.000
_cell.length_b   1.000
_cell.length_c   1.000
_cell.angle_alpha   90.00
_cell.angle_beta   90.00
_cell.angle_gamma   90.00
#
_symmetry.space_group_name_H-M   'P 1'
#
loop_
_entity.id
_entity.type
_entity.pdbx_description
1 polymer ?
#
loop_
_entity_poly.entity_id
_entity_poly.type
_entity_poly.pdbx_seq_one_letter_code
_entity_poly.pdbx_strand_id
1 'polypeptide(L)'
;MAVCFKCKQSQGVFRSRDGATKPYCADCFVEFCTRQIRDNLFKHCGMPCEVPLAVAVSGGHSSMSILHQLGVLRAQNRMRPECGQVTFTFIPFHLREDELVLPLLADEAEENAGVDPRQEELRCVAASMTEQFEKLETMIRTQCTQWKFASTPLFAEGEVCVVRYSDYLAPGELQAFRGVLHHSRLSLSDRELLYERLRQRVLTAAALERIHRWHRTRQAPSAVGWYHLLTGENALRCCMTTLREVMSGNGQNTVHLSGYRGFVGQCLVLRPLRTMLPHELVMYCRTQGIHAAYSPSLSTQTSLRSMNRTLELFFNNMLRTYRTSVFNVLNTVNKLHLETAPELTCVDPQRGASQQQAKRVILGKSAQHHYEKLQTMQPPHYSWFGGSGMEPFSPRNDDRTHQLCLLCACLIPVPDEHAVMPQKGRRRFICKACMTFLQGLPDDFITVVSSEINTRNNRTGEKWARRITELSDSGSLDVFSSLAVRMEALMRTADATAETGREKDIVETRNVRWRLSGHDVSCFLLQEDGEDDNVGE
;
A
#
# COMPACT_ATOMS: atom_id res chain seq x y z
N MET A 1 -38.68 1.48 -16.91
CA MET A 1 -37.26 1.33 -16.51
C MET A 1 -36.92 2.42 -15.52
N ALA A 2 -36.03 2.19 -14.56
CA ALA A 2 -35.63 3.23 -13.61
C ALA A 2 -34.70 4.24 -14.29
N VAL A 3 -35.02 5.54 -14.20
CA VAL A 3 -34.15 6.63 -14.66
C VAL A 3 -32.95 6.79 -13.72
N CYS A 4 -31.87 7.36 -14.23
CA CYS A 4 -30.69 7.66 -13.44
C CYS A 4 -31.07 8.59 -12.28
N PHE A 5 -30.72 8.20 -11.06
CA PHE A 5 -30.97 8.97 -9.85
C PHE A 5 -30.32 10.35 -9.87
N LYS A 6 -29.17 10.50 -10.54
CA LYS A 6 -28.40 11.75 -10.57
C LYS A 6 -28.87 12.70 -11.67
N CYS A 7 -28.80 12.32 -12.95
CA CYS A 7 -29.18 13.21 -14.05
C CYS A 7 -30.70 13.22 -14.35
N LYS A 8 -31.47 12.23 -13.86
CA LYS A 8 -32.92 12.05 -14.12
C LYS A 8 -33.32 11.88 -15.60
N GLN A 9 -32.38 11.91 -16.53
CA GLN A 9 -32.63 11.84 -17.97
C GLN A 9 -32.34 10.45 -18.55
N SER A 10 -31.12 9.95 -18.36
CA SER A 10 -30.67 8.68 -18.94
C SER A 10 -31.16 7.47 -18.14
N GLN A 11 -31.13 6.28 -18.76
CA GLN A 11 -31.46 5.04 -18.08
C GLN A 11 -30.46 4.71 -16.96
N GLY A 12 -30.97 4.40 -15.77
CA GLY A 12 -30.16 3.94 -14.64
C GLY A 12 -29.81 2.46 -14.79
N VAL A 13 -28.52 2.15 -14.93
CA VAL A 13 -28.01 0.79 -15.17
C VAL A 13 -27.10 0.27 -14.05
N PHE A 14 -26.42 1.16 -13.31
CA PHE A 14 -25.50 0.79 -12.23
C PHE A 14 -26.16 0.97 -10.86
N ARG A 15 -26.02 -0.03 -9.98
CA ARG A 15 -26.43 0.06 -8.57
C ARG A 15 -25.18 0.19 -7.71
N SER A 16 -25.07 1.28 -6.96
CA SER A 16 -23.99 1.52 -6.00
C SER A 16 -24.44 1.16 -4.57
N ARG A 17 -23.63 1.56 -3.58
CA ARG A 17 -24.03 1.59 -2.16
C ARG A 17 -25.36 2.32 -1.88
N ASP A 18 -25.77 3.26 -2.73
CA ASP A 18 -26.96 4.10 -2.51
C ASP A 18 -28.27 3.31 -2.63
N GLY A 19 -28.18 2.06 -3.07
CA GLY A 19 -29.28 1.12 -3.08
C GLY A 19 -29.88 0.91 -4.46
N ALA A 20 -30.73 -0.11 -4.58
CA ALA A 20 -31.34 -0.50 -5.84
C ALA A 20 -32.34 0.53 -6.39
N THR A 21 -32.88 1.40 -5.51
CA THR A 21 -33.82 2.47 -5.87
C THR A 21 -33.13 3.72 -6.42
N LYS A 22 -31.79 3.78 -6.34
CA LYS A 22 -30.99 4.93 -6.81
C LYS A 22 -29.95 4.49 -7.87
N PRO A 23 -30.39 4.00 -9.04
CA PRO A 23 -29.45 3.56 -10.07
C PRO A 23 -28.79 4.75 -10.78
N TYR A 24 -27.56 4.56 -11.24
CA TYR A 24 -26.79 5.54 -12.01
C TYR A 24 -26.79 5.16 -13.50
N CYS A 25 -26.83 6.13 -14.41
CA CYS A 25 -26.38 5.87 -15.79
C CYS A 25 -24.86 5.70 -15.82
N ALA A 26 -24.30 5.30 -16.96
CA ALA A 26 -22.87 5.07 -17.09
C ALA A 26 -22.02 6.29 -16.74
N ASP A 27 -22.35 7.45 -17.31
CA ASP A 27 -21.55 8.67 -17.13
C ASP A 27 -21.62 9.17 -15.69
N CYS A 28 -22.83 9.23 -15.12
CA CYS A 28 -23.01 9.63 -13.72
C CYS A 28 -22.32 8.67 -12.74
N PHE A 29 -22.21 7.38 -13.08
CA PHE A 29 -21.51 6.40 -12.27
C PHE A 29 -19.98 6.60 -12.34
N VAL A 30 -19.43 6.80 -13.54
CA VAL A 30 -18.00 7.09 -13.74
C VAL A 30 -17.62 8.37 -13.01
N GLU A 31 -18.45 9.40 -13.09
CA GLU A 31 -18.24 10.67 -12.38
C GLU A 31 -18.30 10.46 -10.86
N PHE A 32 -19.25 9.66 -10.36
CA PHE A 32 -19.33 9.28 -8.95
C PHE A 32 -18.03 8.60 -8.47
N CYS A 33 -17.55 7.58 -9.18
CA CYS A 33 -16.31 6.88 -8.82
C CYS A 33 -15.11 7.82 -8.88
N THR A 34 -14.98 8.61 -9.95
CA THR A 34 -13.89 9.57 -10.16
C THR A 34 -13.85 10.60 -9.04
N ARG A 35 -15.00 11.18 -8.69
CA ARG A 35 -15.12 12.14 -7.59
C ARG A 35 -14.73 11.50 -6.27
N GLN A 36 -15.26 10.32 -5.94
CA GLN A 36 -14.98 9.66 -4.69
C GLN A 36 -13.49 9.32 -4.52
N ILE A 37 -12.85 8.82 -5.59
CA ILE A 37 -11.42 8.50 -5.58
C ILE A 37 -10.57 9.77 -5.41
N ARG A 38 -10.91 10.85 -6.11
CA ARG A 38 -10.22 12.14 -6.00
C ARG A 38 -10.38 12.74 -4.61
N ASP A 39 -11.60 12.79 -4.09
CA ASP A 39 -11.87 13.29 -2.74
C ASP A 39 -11.04 12.49 -1.73
N ASN A 40 -10.96 11.17 -1.86
CA ASN A 40 -10.13 10.37 -0.98
C ASN A 40 -8.63 10.66 -1.15
N LEU A 41 -8.12 10.79 -2.37
CA LEU A 41 -6.71 11.09 -2.62
C LEU A 41 -6.31 12.41 -1.95
N PHE A 42 -7.07 13.48 -2.16
CA PHE A 42 -6.67 14.80 -1.70
C PHE A 42 -7.14 15.08 -0.28
N LYS A 43 -8.40 14.82 0.06
CA LYS A 43 -8.97 15.19 1.37
C LYS A 43 -8.55 14.23 2.48
N HIS A 44 -8.51 12.93 2.21
CA HIS A 44 -8.35 11.91 3.25
C HIS A 44 -6.96 11.28 3.29
N CYS A 45 -6.35 11.06 2.13
CA CYS A 45 -4.98 10.54 2.05
C CYS A 45 -3.95 11.68 2.16
N GLY A 46 -4.35 12.91 1.83
CA GLY A 46 -3.46 14.06 1.83
C GLY A 46 -2.37 13.94 0.77
N MET A 47 -2.73 13.47 -0.43
CA MET A 47 -1.78 13.23 -1.51
C MET A 47 -1.04 14.53 -1.87
N PRO A 48 0.28 14.58 -1.69
CA PRO A 48 1.06 15.75 -2.09
C PRO A 48 1.27 15.80 -3.60
N CYS A 49 1.58 16.99 -4.10
CA CYS A 49 2.13 17.17 -5.43
C CYS A 49 3.65 17.27 -5.40
N GLU A 50 4.28 17.29 -6.58
CA GLU A 50 5.72 17.53 -6.81
C GLU A 50 6.69 16.52 -6.19
N VAL A 51 6.23 15.65 -5.30
CA VAL A 51 6.97 14.49 -4.81
C VAL A 51 6.63 13.24 -5.62
N PRO A 52 7.56 12.30 -5.76
CA PRO A 52 7.27 11.00 -6.38
C PRO A 52 6.38 10.13 -5.48
N LEU A 53 5.36 9.51 -6.06
CA LEU A 53 4.51 8.54 -5.39
C LEU A 53 4.66 7.17 -6.04
N ALA A 54 5.10 6.18 -5.27
CA ALA A 54 5.13 4.79 -5.70
C ALA A 54 3.68 4.24 -5.74
N VAL A 55 3.33 3.50 -6.79
CA VAL A 55 1.97 2.95 -6.96
C VAL A 55 2.07 1.44 -7.11
N ALA A 56 1.56 0.69 -6.12
CA ALA A 56 1.56 -0.77 -6.17
C ALA A 56 0.40 -1.28 -7.05
N VAL A 57 0.74 -2.03 -8.10
CA VAL A 57 -0.20 -2.56 -9.09
C VAL A 57 -0.24 -4.08 -8.99
N SER A 58 -1.39 -4.65 -8.66
CA SER A 58 -1.59 -6.11 -8.59
C SER A 58 -2.29 -6.70 -9.82
N GLY A 59 -2.76 -5.87 -10.76
CA GLY A 59 -3.58 -6.27 -11.90
C GLY A 59 -5.05 -6.58 -11.56
N GLY A 60 -5.41 -6.58 -10.27
CA GLY A 60 -6.80 -6.66 -9.84
C GLY A 60 -7.60 -5.38 -10.13
N HIS A 61 -8.94 -5.49 -10.15
CA HIS A 61 -9.84 -4.38 -10.47
C HIS A 61 -9.56 -3.11 -9.65
N SER A 62 -9.21 -3.27 -8.38
CA SER A 62 -8.91 -2.13 -7.51
C SER A 62 -7.59 -1.46 -7.89
N SER A 63 -6.50 -2.20 -8.08
CA SER A 63 -5.21 -1.59 -8.43
C SER A 63 -5.19 -1.03 -9.87
N MET A 64 -5.90 -1.67 -10.80
CA MET A 64 -6.02 -1.17 -12.18
C MET A 64 -6.91 0.07 -12.27
N SER A 65 -8.01 0.13 -11.51
CA SER A 65 -8.87 1.33 -11.47
C SER A 65 -8.16 2.54 -10.89
N ILE A 66 -7.39 2.38 -9.80
CA ILE A 66 -6.61 3.50 -9.26
C ILE A 66 -5.49 3.90 -10.22
N LEU A 67 -4.79 2.94 -10.85
CA LEU A 67 -3.75 3.25 -11.84
C LEU A 67 -4.32 4.09 -12.99
N HIS A 68 -5.46 3.69 -13.55
CA HIS A 68 -6.15 4.46 -14.58
C HIS A 68 -6.52 5.88 -14.10
N GLN A 69 -7.12 6.00 -12.91
CA GLN A 69 -7.50 7.30 -12.35
C GLN A 69 -6.31 8.23 -12.10
N LEU A 70 -5.17 7.69 -11.65
CA LEU A 70 -3.94 8.46 -11.49
C LEU A 70 -3.39 8.91 -12.85
N GLY A 71 -3.44 8.05 -13.88
CA GLY A 71 -3.10 8.41 -15.25
C GLY A 71 -3.96 9.57 -15.77
N VAL A 72 -5.29 9.47 -15.62
CA VAL A 72 -6.24 10.52 -16.00
C VAL A 72 -5.96 11.82 -15.23
N LEU A 73 -5.72 11.73 -13.92
CA LEU A 73 -5.38 12.90 -13.09
C LEU A 73 -4.10 13.58 -13.59
N ARG A 74 -3.06 12.81 -13.90
CA ARG A 74 -1.80 13.34 -14.45
C ARG A 74 -2.03 14.02 -15.79
N ALA A 75 -2.75 13.39 -16.70
CA ALA A 75 -3.05 13.94 -18.03
C ALA A 75 -3.88 15.22 -17.94
N GLN A 76 -4.93 15.24 -17.12
CA GLN A 76 -5.76 16.43 -16.90
C GLN A 76 -4.98 17.63 -16.35
N ASN A 77 -4.04 17.39 -15.44
CA ASN A 77 -3.21 18.49 -14.92
C ASN A 77 -2.19 19.00 -15.95
N ARG A 78 -1.71 18.14 -16.86
CA ARG A 78 -0.84 18.58 -17.97
C ARG A 78 -1.54 19.49 -18.97
N MET A 79 -2.87 19.37 -19.11
CA MET A 79 -3.66 20.18 -20.03
C MET A 79 -4.10 21.53 -19.44
N ARG A 80 -3.85 21.80 -18.16
CA ARG A 80 -4.24 23.08 -17.54
C ARG A 80 -3.29 24.21 -17.97
N PRO A 81 -3.80 25.40 -18.33
CA PRO A 81 -2.97 26.56 -18.66
C PRO A 81 -2.11 27.01 -17.47
N GLU A 82 -1.01 27.70 -17.78
CA GLU A 82 0.21 27.89 -16.94
C GLU A 82 -0.04 28.40 -15.50
N CYS A 83 -1.12 29.15 -15.23
CA CYS A 83 -1.49 29.57 -13.87
C CYS A 83 -2.20 28.45 -13.08
N GLY A 84 -1.43 27.52 -12.52
CA GLY A 84 -1.92 26.53 -11.54
C GLY A 84 -1.77 25.06 -11.97
N GLN A 85 -0.88 24.79 -12.92
CA GLN A 85 -0.47 23.42 -13.25
C GLN A 85 0.25 22.79 -12.06
N VAL A 86 -0.32 21.71 -11.52
CA VAL A 86 0.27 20.94 -10.44
C VAL A 86 0.81 19.62 -10.99
N THR A 87 2.07 19.33 -10.75
CA THR A 87 2.71 18.13 -11.30
C THR A 87 2.54 16.94 -10.35
N PHE A 88 2.02 15.84 -10.88
CA PHE A 88 1.95 14.56 -10.19
C PHE A 88 2.89 13.55 -10.84
N THR A 89 3.80 13.00 -10.03
CA THR A 89 4.75 11.98 -10.45
C THR A 89 4.35 10.65 -9.84
N PHE A 90 3.91 9.72 -10.69
CA PHE A 90 3.58 8.35 -10.29
C PHE A 90 4.66 7.39 -10.78
N ILE A 91 5.07 6.47 -9.90
CA ILE A 91 6.04 5.42 -10.21
C ILE A 91 5.35 4.07 -10.00
N PRO A 92 4.58 3.59 -11.00
CA PRO A 92 3.87 2.33 -10.88
C PRO A 92 4.83 1.15 -10.91
N PHE A 93 4.56 0.16 -10.06
CA PHE A 93 5.27 -1.10 -10.07
C PHE A 93 4.36 -2.28 -9.71
N HIS A 94 4.65 -3.44 -10.29
CA HIS A 94 3.98 -4.71 -10.04
C HIS A 94 4.94 -5.66 -9.30
N LEU A 95 4.54 -6.13 -8.12
CA LEU A 95 5.24 -7.21 -7.43
C LEU A 95 4.72 -8.54 -7.97
N ARG A 96 5.59 -9.31 -8.62
CA ARG A 96 5.29 -10.66 -9.11
C ARG A 96 5.39 -11.63 -7.94
N GLU A 97 4.33 -12.42 -7.73
CA GLU A 97 4.15 -13.21 -6.50
C GLU A 97 4.44 -14.72 -6.66
N ASP A 98 4.82 -15.15 -7.86
CA ASP A 98 5.06 -16.56 -8.22
C ASP A 98 6.17 -17.22 -7.39
N GLU A 99 7.25 -16.50 -7.11
CA GLU A 99 8.39 -16.99 -6.32
C GLU A 99 8.01 -17.50 -4.93
N LEU A 100 6.90 -17.02 -4.35
CA LEU A 100 6.40 -17.50 -3.05
C LEU A 100 5.16 -18.36 -3.16
N VAL A 101 4.27 -18.04 -4.10
CA VAL A 101 2.95 -18.68 -4.19
C VAL A 101 3.01 -20.03 -4.90
N LEU A 102 3.95 -20.23 -5.81
CA LEU A 102 4.08 -21.51 -6.52
C LEU A 102 4.45 -22.66 -5.56
N PRO A 103 3.84 -23.85 -5.73
CA PRO A 103 4.20 -25.03 -4.97
C PRO A 103 5.70 -25.33 -5.01
N LEU A 104 6.24 -25.88 -3.92
CA LEU A 104 7.59 -26.44 -3.92
C LEU A 104 7.58 -27.73 -4.75
N LEU A 105 8.39 -27.76 -5.80
CA LEU A 105 8.67 -28.98 -6.54
C LEU A 105 9.89 -29.64 -5.90
N ALA A 106 9.86 -30.96 -5.69
CA ALA A 106 11.04 -31.73 -5.32
C ALA A 106 12.15 -31.46 -6.33
N ASP A 107 13.37 -31.25 -5.85
CA ASP A 107 14.54 -31.04 -6.70
C ASP A 107 14.70 -32.22 -7.66
N GLU A 108 15.10 -31.93 -8.90
CA GLU A 108 15.37 -32.92 -9.95
C GLU A 108 16.43 -33.97 -9.53
N ALA A 109 17.16 -33.75 -8.43
CA ALA A 109 18.13 -34.70 -7.90
C ALA A 109 17.54 -36.07 -7.52
N GLU A 110 16.22 -36.18 -7.31
CA GLU A 110 15.53 -37.47 -7.08
C GLU A 110 14.95 -38.12 -8.35
N GLU A 111 15.36 -37.69 -9.56
CA GLU A 111 14.88 -38.20 -10.87
C GLU A 111 14.97 -39.72 -11.07
N ASN A 112 15.76 -40.43 -10.26
CA ASN A 112 15.95 -41.88 -10.40
C ASN A 112 14.93 -42.75 -9.63
N ALA A 113 14.11 -42.18 -8.75
CA ALA A 113 13.04 -42.92 -8.09
C ALA A 113 11.71 -42.62 -8.81
N GLY A 114 11.00 -43.67 -9.25
CA GLY A 114 9.84 -43.59 -10.14
C GLY A 114 8.91 -42.40 -9.88
N VAL A 115 8.49 -41.73 -10.95
CA VAL A 115 7.69 -40.51 -10.95
C VAL A 115 6.47 -40.66 -10.03
N ASP A 116 6.51 -40.01 -8.86
CA ASP A 116 5.35 -39.94 -7.97
C ASP A 116 4.22 -39.20 -8.72
N PRO A 117 3.05 -39.82 -8.94
CA PRO A 117 1.93 -39.18 -9.62
C PRO A 117 1.50 -37.86 -8.96
N ARG A 118 1.70 -37.69 -7.64
CA ARG A 118 1.43 -36.42 -6.95
C ARG A 118 2.36 -35.31 -7.39
N GLN A 119 3.61 -35.65 -7.66
CA GLN A 119 4.61 -34.68 -8.10
C GLN A 119 4.31 -34.19 -9.51
N GLU A 120 3.78 -35.07 -10.37
CA GLU A 120 3.34 -34.69 -11.70
C GLU A 120 2.11 -33.75 -11.66
N GLU A 121 1.16 -34.01 -10.75
CA GLU A 121 0.02 -33.11 -10.52
C GLU A 121 0.50 -31.72 -10.04
N LEU A 122 1.44 -31.68 -9.09
CA LEU A 122 2.03 -30.43 -8.60
C LEU A 122 2.76 -29.65 -9.70
N ARG A 123 3.50 -30.33 -10.58
CA ARG A 123 4.13 -29.69 -11.76
C ARG A 123 3.09 -29.08 -12.68
N CYS A 124 2.01 -29.80 -12.99
CA CYS A 124 0.91 -29.29 -13.81
C CYS A 124 0.26 -28.04 -13.19
N VAL A 125 0.01 -28.05 -11.89
CA VAL A 125 -0.55 -26.91 -11.15
C VAL A 125 0.43 -25.72 -11.18
N ALA A 126 1.71 -25.96 -10.89
CA ALA A 126 2.74 -24.93 -10.91
C ALA A 126 2.90 -24.30 -12.31
N ALA A 127 2.88 -25.09 -13.37
CA ALA A 127 2.92 -24.62 -14.76
C ALA A 127 1.70 -23.74 -15.09
N SER A 128 0.49 -24.17 -14.72
CA SER A 128 -0.73 -23.39 -14.93
C SER A 128 -0.70 -22.07 -14.17
N MET A 129 -0.25 -22.08 -12.92
CA MET A 129 -0.11 -20.85 -12.11
C MET A 129 0.95 -19.91 -12.70
N THR A 130 2.07 -20.44 -13.19
CA THR A 130 3.13 -19.66 -13.86
C THR A 130 2.57 -18.95 -15.09
N GLU A 131 1.84 -19.66 -15.95
CA GLU A 131 1.18 -19.07 -17.13
C GLU A 131 0.21 -17.95 -16.73
N GLN A 132 -0.52 -18.11 -15.62
CA GLN A 132 -1.41 -17.06 -15.12
C GLN A 132 -0.64 -15.81 -14.66
N PHE A 133 0.50 -15.96 -13.98
CA PHE A 133 1.35 -14.83 -13.61
C PHE A 133 1.96 -14.13 -14.83
N GLU A 134 2.36 -14.87 -15.87
CA GLU A 134 2.86 -14.30 -17.12
C GLU A 134 1.78 -13.52 -17.88
N LYS A 135 0.57 -14.07 -17.97
CA LYS A 135 -0.59 -13.39 -18.57
C LYS A 135 -0.94 -12.12 -17.78
N LEU A 136 -0.88 -12.17 -16.45
CA LEU A 136 -1.13 -11.03 -15.59
C LEU A 136 -0.08 -9.92 -15.79
N GLU A 137 1.20 -10.27 -15.78
CA GLU A 137 2.29 -9.33 -16.03
C GLU A 137 2.14 -8.67 -17.42
N THR A 138 1.89 -9.47 -18.45
CA THR A 138 1.69 -9.00 -19.82
C THR A 138 0.50 -8.05 -19.91
N MET A 139 -0.62 -8.39 -19.28
CA MET A 139 -1.80 -7.54 -19.23
C MET A 139 -1.51 -6.20 -18.54
N ILE A 140 -0.83 -6.21 -17.38
CA ILE A 140 -0.49 -4.98 -16.65
C ILE A 140 0.40 -4.07 -17.52
N ARG A 141 1.44 -4.62 -18.16
CA ARG A 141 2.38 -3.86 -19.00
C ARG A 141 1.74 -3.31 -20.26
N THR A 142 0.90 -4.09 -20.93
CA THR A 142 0.33 -3.71 -22.23
C THR A 142 -0.87 -2.78 -22.06
N GLN A 143 -1.78 -3.08 -21.14
CA GLN A 143 -3.04 -2.36 -21.05
C GLN A 143 -2.87 -0.89 -20.62
N CYS A 144 -1.98 -0.61 -19.67
CA CYS A 144 -1.81 0.77 -19.18
C CYS A 144 -1.32 1.75 -20.28
N THR A 145 -0.64 1.25 -21.31
CA THR A 145 -0.18 2.03 -22.47
C THR A 145 -1.28 2.27 -23.51
N GLN A 146 -2.32 1.43 -23.53
CA GLN A 146 -3.45 1.54 -24.44
C GLN A 146 -4.46 2.61 -23.99
N TRP A 147 -4.51 2.91 -22.69
CA TRP A 147 -5.38 3.95 -22.18
C TRP A 147 -4.90 5.32 -22.64
N LYS A 148 -5.84 6.14 -23.12
CA LYS A 148 -5.56 7.48 -23.64
C LYS A 148 -6.47 8.51 -23.00
N PHE A 149 -5.96 9.71 -22.83
CA PHE A 149 -6.73 10.90 -22.49
C PHE A 149 -6.36 12.00 -23.47
N ALA A 150 -7.35 12.58 -24.17
CA ALA A 150 -7.14 13.53 -25.27
C ALA A 150 -6.06 13.03 -26.25
N SER A 151 -6.26 11.80 -26.77
CA SER A 151 -5.35 11.10 -27.69
C SER A 151 -3.92 10.80 -27.18
N THR A 152 -3.59 11.22 -25.96
CA THR A 152 -2.28 11.00 -25.34
C THR A 152 -2.31 9.77 -24.44
N PRO A 153 -1.38 8.81 -24.58
CA PRO A 153 -1.28 7.67 -23.68
C PRO A 153 -1.15 8.11 -22.21
N LEU A 154 -1.88 7.43 -21.33
CA LEU A 154 -1.82 7.72 -19.89
C LEU A 154 -0.48 7.33 -19.27
N PHE A 155 0.13 6.24 -19.77
CA PHE A 155 1.42 5.71 -19.32
C PHE A 155 2.29 5.35 -20.52
N ALA A 156 3.61 5.51 -20.37
CA ALA A 156 4.58 5.13 -21.39
C ALA A 156 4.91 3.63 -21.32
N GLU A 157 5.44 3.08 -22.42
CA GLU A 157 5.98 1.73 -22.44
C GLU A 157 7.14 1.61 -21.42
N GLY A 158 7.11 0.55 -20.61
CA GLY A 158 8.09 0.33 -19.55
C GLY A 158 7.93 1.23 -18.31
N GLU A 159 6.93 2.10 -18.26
CA GLU A 159 6.70 2.94 -17.07
C GLU A 159 6.29 2.12 -15.84
N VAL A 160 5.47 1.08 -16.05
CA VAL A 160 5.13 0.10 -15.00
C VAL A 160 6.27 -0.92 -14.90
N CYS A 161 7.02 -0.84 -13.80
CA CYS A 161 8.13 -1.76 -13.55
C CYS A 161 7.65 -3.05 -12.90
N VAL A 162 8.29 -4.17 -13.22
CA VAL A 162 8.06 -5.44 -12.53
C VAL A 162 9.17 -5.65 -11.52
N VAL A 163 8.76 -6.14 -10.36
CA VAL A 163 9.58 -6.32 -9.18
C VAL A 163 9.31 -7.73 -8.65
N ARG A 164 10.34 -8.41 -8.15
CA ARG A 164 10.29 -9.79 -7.64
C ARG A 164 10.77 -9.85 -6.20
N TYR A 165 10.55 -10.97 -5.52
CA TYR A 165 11.12 -11.20 -4.19
C TYR A 165 12.64 -11.40 -4.27
N SER A 166 13.13 -12.07 -5.32
CA SER A 166 14.55 -12.24 -5.61
C SER A 166 15.31 -10.92 -5.83
N ASP A 167 14.62 -9.82 -6.15
CA ASP A 167 15.24 -8.50 -6.21
C ASP A 167 15.69 -8.01 -4.83
N TYR A 168 15.08 -8.52 -3.74
CA TYR A 168 15.31 -8.06 -2.35
C TYR A 168 15.89 -9.13 -1.43
N LEU A 169 15.69 -10.40 -1.75
CA LEU A 169 16.04 -11.54 -0.93
C LEU A 169 17.08 -12.41 -1.64
N ALA A 170 18.07 -12.88 -0.88
CA ALA A 170 19.01 -13.85 -1.41
C ALA A 170 18.31 -15.18 -1.72
N PRO A 171 18.80 -15.98 -2.70
CA PRO A 171 18.19 -17.26 -3.04
C PRO A 171 18.02 -18.21 -1.84
N GLY A 172 19.01 -18.26 -0.95
CA GLY A 172 18.95 -19.07 0.27
C GLY A 172 17.87 -18.61 1.26
N GLU A 173 17.69 -17.29 1.39
CA GLU A 173 16.64 -16.69 2.24
C GLU A 173 15.25 -16.99 1.67
N LEU A 174 15.10 -16.84 0.35
CA LEU A 174 13.87 -17.13 -0.35
C LEU A 174 13.49 -18.61 -0.21
N GLN A 175 14.46 -19.52 -0.39
CA GLN A 175 14.24 -20.95 -0.24
C GLN A 175 13.86 -21.33 1.21
N ALA A 176 14.58 -20.79 2.21
CA ALA A 176 14.26 -21.00 3.61
C ALA A 176 12.84 -20.51 3.96
N PHE A 177 12.48 -19.32 3.49
CA PHE A 177 11.13 -18.78 3.69
C PHE A 177 10.05 -19.62 3.02
N ARG A 178 10.27 -20.06 1.78
CA ARG A 178 9.33 -20.93 1.07
C ARG A 178 9.14 -22.26 1.80
N GLY A 179 10.23 -22.83 2.34
CA GLY A 179 10.20 -24.04 3.16
C GLY A 179 9.23 -23.89 4.34
N VAL A 180 9.29 -22.75 5.04
CA VAL A 180 8.36 -22.44 6.14
C VAL A 180 6.94 -22.18 5.63
N LEU A 181 6.81 -21.38 4.58
CA LEU A 181 5.52 -20.95 4.03
C LEU A 181 4.67 -22.13 3.54
N HIS A 182 5.29 -23.15 2.94
CA HIS A 182 4.62 -24.33 2.39
C HIS A 182 4.58 -25.53 3.32
N HIS A 183 5.09 -25.39 4.54
CA HIS A 183 5.20 -26.51 5.47
C HIS A 183 3.84 -27.05 5.92
N SER A 184 3.71 -28.37 5.95
CA SER A 184 2.46 -29.10 6.20
C SER A 184 1.78 -28.77 7.53
N ARG A 185 2.57 -28.52 8.59
CA ARG A 185 2.05 -28.19 9.94
C ARG A 185 1.57 -26.75 10.11
N LEU A 186 1.91 -25.85 9.17
CA LEU A 186 1.52 -24.44 9.26
C LEU A 186 0.08 -24.27 8.73
N SER A 187 -0.81 -23.70 9.54
CA SER A 187 -2.21 -23.48 9.13
C SER A 187 -2.29 -22.48 7.98
N LEU A 188 -3.31 -22.58 7.12
CA LEU A 188 -3.46 -21.64 5.99
C LEU A 188 -3.57 -20.18 6.47
N SER A 189 -4.21 -19.93 7.61
CA SER A 189 -4.29 -18.59 8.19
C SER A 189 -2.91 -18.03 8.54
N ASP A 190 -2.04 -18.86 9.10
CA ASP A 190 -0.69 -18.45 9.47
C ASP A 190 0.20 -18.27 8.25
N ARG A 191 0.04 -19.13 7.23
CA ARG A 191 0.71 -18.97 5.92
C ARG A 191 0.34 -17.64 5.28
N GLU A 192 -0.96 -17.33 5.20
CA GLU A 192 -1.43 -16.07 4.62
C GLU A 192 -0.94 -14.86 5.43
N LEU A 193 -0.90 -14.95 6.76
CA LEU A 193 -0.40 -13.87 7.61
C LEU A 193 1.11 -13.65 7.43
N LEU A 194 1.89 -14.73 7.39
CA LEU A 194 3.34 -14.68 7.15
C LEU A 194 3.65 -14.11 5.77
N TYR A 195 2.92 -14.59 4.75
CA TYR A 195 2.98 -14.11 3.39
C TYR A 195 2.67 -12.61 3.29
N GLU A 196 1.57 -12.17 3.90
CA GLU A 196 1.14 -10.77 3.84
C GLU A 196 2.16 -9.84 4.51
N ARG A 197 2.74 -10.28 5.63
CA ARG A 197 3.82 -9.53 6.30
C ARG A 197 5.03 -9.39 5.37
N LEU A 198 5.51 -10.48 4.77
CA LEU A 198 6.64 -10.39 3.84
C LEU A 198 6.32 -9.52 2.62
N ARG A 199 5.14 -9.71 2.02
CA ARG A 199 4.66 -8.89 0.89
C ARG A 199 4.66 -7.41 1.23
N GLN A 200 4.16 -7.03 2.40
CA GLN A 200 4.16 -5.65 2.88
C GLN A 200 5.59 -5.09 3.04
N ARG A 201 6.53 -5.90 3.55
CA ARG A 201 7.95 -5.51 3.66
C ARG A 201 8.58 -5.27 2.28
N VAL A 202 8.34 -6.17 1.33
CA VAL A 202 8.88 -6.04 -0.02
C VAL A 202 8.25 -4.88 -0.78
N LEU A 203 6.94 -4.65 -0.65
CA LEU A 203 6.28 -3.49 -1.26
C LEU A 203 6.84 -2.16 -0.75
N THR A 204 7.13 -2.06 0.55
CA THR A 204 7.70 -0.84 1.14
C THR A 204 9.17 -0.66 0.76
N ALA A 205 9.97 -1.72 0.74
CA ALA A 205 11.34 -1.68 0.23
C ALA A 205 11.39 -1.31 -1.25
N ALA A 206 10.50 -1.86 -2.07
CA ALA A 206 10.36 -1.54 -3.48
C ALA A 206 9.95 -0.08 -3.70
N ALA A 207 8.94 0.40 -2.97
CA ALA A 207 8.52 1.80 -3.04
C ALA A 207 9.68 2.77 -2.77
N LEU A 208 10.44 2.49 -1.71
CA LEU A 208 11.62 3.25 -1.32
C LEU A 208 12.69 3.26 -2.44
N GLU A 209 13.07 2.07 -2.93
CA GLU A 209 14.08 1.94 -3.98
C GLU A 209 13.66 2.64 -5.28
N ARG A 210 12.38 2.53 -5.65
CA ARG A 210 11.81 3.14 -6.86
C ARG A 210 11.83 4.67 -6.77
N ILE A 211 11.48 5.22 -5.62
CA ILE A 211 11.55 6.67 -5.35
C ILE A 211 13.02 7.14 -5.40
N HIS A 212 13.95 6.43 -4.78
CA HIS A 212 15.38 6.78 -4.84
C HIS A 212 15.95 6.74 -6.24
N ARG A 213 15.60 5.71 -7.02
CA ARG A 213 16.02 5.62 -8.42
C ARG A 213 15.50 6.81 -9.23
N TRP A 214 14.26 7.22 -8.99
CA TRP A 214 13.69 8.39 -9.64
C TRP A 214 14.44 9.69 -9.30
N HIS A 215 14.77 9.92 -8.03
CA HIS A 215 15.56 11.10 -7.62
C HIS A 215 16.93 11.10 -8.30
N ARG A 216 17.65 9.96 -8.27
CA ARG A 216 18.97 9.83 -8.90
C ARG A 216 18.94 10.12 -10.41
N THR A 217 17.96 9.56 -11.13
CA THR A 217 17.86 9.77 -12.58
C THR A 217 17.60 11.22 -12.95
N ARG A 218 16.87 11.97 -12.12
CA ARG A 218 16.54 13.37 -12.41
C ARG A 218 17.57 14.39 -11.90
N GLN A 219 18.59 13.94 -11.17
CA GLN A 219 19.52 14.82 -10.42
C GLN A 219 18.78 15.88 -9.59
N ALA A 220 17.51 15.63 -9.27
CA ALA A 220 16.73 16.55 -8.47
C ALA A 220 17.28 16.44 -7.04
N PRO A 221 17.46 17.56 -6.31
CA PRO A 221 17.68 17.47 -4.87
C PRO A 221 16.61 16.54 -4.31
N SER A 222 17.00 15.61 -3.43
CA SER A 222 16.07 14.69 -2.77
C SER A 222 15.00 15.51 -2.05
N ALA A 223 13.94 15.86 -2.77
CA ALA A 223 12.85 16.69 -2.29
C ALA A 223 12.17 15.90 -1.18
N VAL A 224 12.18 16.48 0.03
CA VAL A 224 11.53 16.04 1.27
C VAL A 224 11.49 14.50 1.40
N GLY A 225 12.32 13.90 2.25
CA GLY A 225 12.54 12.44 2.40
C GLY A 225 11.34 11.56 2.83
N TRP A 226 10.13 11.92 2.43
CA TRP A 226 8.89 11.18 2.55
C TRP A 226 8.74 10.17 1.42
N TYR A 227 8.47 8.93 1.80
CA TYR A 227 8.23 7.85 0.86
C TYR A 227 6.73 7.55 0.83
N HIS A 228 6.08 7.81 -0.30
CA HIS A 228 4.64 7.62 -0.47
C HIS A 228 4.37 6.34 -1.25
N LEU A 229 3.49 5.48 -0.73
CA LEU A 229 3.05 4.24 -1.37
C LEU A 229 1.52 4.23 -1.52
N LEU A 230 1.03 4.30 -2.74
CA LEU A 230 -0.40 4.13 -3.07
C LEU A 230 -0.72 2.66 -3.24
N THR A 231 -1.74 2.17 -2.51
CA THR A 231 -2.24 0.79 -2.63
C THR A 231 -3.68 0.78 -3.16
N GLY A 232 -4.03 -0.30 -3.85
CA GLY A 232 -5.37 -0.56 -4.38
C GLY A 232 -6.35 -1.13 -3.34
N GLU A 233 -6.15 -0.91 -2.04
CA GLU A 233 -7.00 -1.50 -1.00
C GLU A 233 -8.38 -0.83 -0.99
N ASN A 234 -9.41 -1.64 -1.27
CA ASN A 234 -10.80 -1.20 -1.28
C ASN A 234 -11.47 -1.33 0.12
N ALA A 235 -12.70 -0.86 0.24
CA ALA A 235 -13.43 -0.86 1.52
C ALA A 235 -13.50 -2.25 2.18
N LEU A 236 -13.77 -3.29 1.39
CA LEU A 236 -13.86 -4.66 1.91
C LEU A 236 -12.50 -5.13 2.43
N ARG A 237 -11.42 -4.90 1.66
CA ARG A 237 -10.06 -5.29 2.07
C ARG A 237 -9.60 -4.58 3.33
N CYS A 238 -9.78 -3.26 3.41
CA CYS A 238 -9.47 -2.50 4.63
C CYS A 238 -10.29 -3.01 5.84
N CYS A 239 -11.55 -3.38 5.62
CA CYS A 239 -12.44 -3.89 6.67
C CYS A 239 -12.01 -5.29 7.16
N MET A 240 -11.61 -6.17 6.23
CA MET A 240 -11.03 -7.47 6.58
C MET A 240 -9.71 -7.33 7.34
N THR A 241 -8.80 -6.48 6.86
CA THR A 241 -7.54 -6.18 7.56
C THR A 241 -7.83 -5.69 8.97
N THR A 242 -8.78 -4.77 9.14
CA THR A 242 -9.20 -4.27 10.47
C THR A 242 -9.59 -5.41 11.42
N LEU A 243 -10.54 -6.27 11.03
CA LEU A 243 -10.99 -7.34 11.91
C LEU A 243 -9.90 -8.39 12.13
N ARG A 244 -9.10 -8.71 11.11
CA ARG A 244 -7.97 -9.61 11.24
C ARG A 244 -6.99 -9.11 12.30
N GLU A 245 -6.56 -7.85 12.20
CA GLU A 245 -5.59 -7.29 13.16
C GLU A 245 -6.16 -7.24 14.58
N VAL A 246 -7.43 -6.90 14.74
CA VAL A 246 -8.11 -6.95 16.05
C VAL A 246 -8.15 -8.38 16.61
N MET A 247 -8.52 -9.35 15.78
CA MET A 247 -8.56 -10.77 16.18
C MET A 247 -7.18 -11.34 16.48
N SER A 248 -6.13 -10.86 15.82
CA SER A 248 -4.74 -11.23 16.06
C SER A 248 -4.10 -10.48 17.24
N GLY A 249 -4.85 -9.65 17.96
CA GLY A 249 -4.34 -8.86 19.09
C GLY A 249 -3.45 -7.68 18.69
N ASN A 250 -3.41 -7.30 17.41
CA ASN A 250 -2.66 -6.15 16.87
C ASN A 250 -3.54 -4.89 16.72
N GLY A 251 -4.51 -4.70 17.63
CA GLY A 251 -5.51 -3.64 17.54
C GLY A 251 -4.91 -2.23 17.45
N GLN A 252 -3.77 -1.98 18.09
CA GLN A 252 -3.08 -0.68 18.11
C GLN A 252 -2.67 -0.19 16.71
N ASN A 253 -2.27 -1.11 15.82
CA ASN A 253 -1.80 -0.75 14.47
C ASN A 253 -2.90 -0.69 13.41
N THR A 254 -4.15 -0.95 13.81
CA THR A 254 -5.30 -1.00 12.90
C THR A 254 -5.41 0.24 12.02
N VAL A 255 -5.23 1.44 12.60
CA VAL A 255 -5.36 2.70 11.84
C VAL A 255 -4.26 2.82 10.77
N HIS A 256 -3.02 2.45 11.08
CA HIS A 256 -1.94 2.45 10.08
C HIS A 256 -2.17 1.41 8.97
N LEU A 257 -2.82 0.29 9.28
CA LEU A 257 -3.03 -0.82 8.36
C LEU A 257 -4.32 -0.71 7.53
N SER A 258 -5.34 0.01 7.99
CA SER A 258 -6.63 0.09 7.30
C SER A 258 -7.21 1.51 7.15
N GLY A 259 -6.56 2.53 7.72
CA GLY A 259 -6.91 3.93 7.52
C GLY A 259 -6.62 4.43 6.11
N TYR A 260 -7.15 5.61 5.75
CA TYR A 260 -6.84 6.25 4.46
C TYR A 260 -5.36 6.53 4.27
N ARG A 261 -4.70 6.88 5.38
CA ARG A 261 -3.29 7.18 5.48
C ARG A 261 -2.74 6.39 6.65
N GLY A 262 -1.67 5.66 6.42
CA GLY A 262 -1.00 4.86 7.44
C GLY A 262 0.50 4.90 7.26
N PHE A 263 1.23 4.36 8.23
CA PHE A 263 2.67 4.34 8.20
C PHE A 263 3.17 2.92 8.39
N VAL A 264 3.93 2.43 7.43
CA VAL A 264 4.41 1.06 7.38
C VAL A 264 5.80 1.08 6.78
N GLY A 265 6.79 0.54 7.50
CA GLY A 265 8.13 0.34 6.94
C GLY A 265 8.69 1.61 6.30
N GLN A 266 8.58 2.75 6.99
CA GLN A 266 9.08 4.04 6.51
C GLN A 266 8.33 4.66 5.35
N CYS A 267 7.28 3.99 4.88
CA CYS A 267 6.41 4.49 3.83
C CYS A 267 5.10 4.97 4.42
N LEU A 268 4.65 6.13 3.93
CA LEU A 268 3.31 6.60 4.09
C LEU A 268 2.40 5.89 3.08
N VAL A 269 1.59 4.96 3.58
CA VAL A 269 0.68 4.15 2.78
C VAL A 269 -0.65 4.87 2.60
N LEU A 270 -1.03 5.11 1.35
CA LEU A 270 -2.25 5.83 0.94
C LEU A 270 -3.26 4.85 0.33
N ARG A 271 -4.49 4.87 0.85
CA ARG A 271 -5.58 3.95 0.47
C ARG A 271 -6.80 4.70 -0.09
N PRO A 272 -6.70 5.28 -1.30
CA PRO A 272 -7.76 6.11 -1.87
C PRO A 272 -9.02 5.32 -2.23
N LEU A 273 -8.95 3.99 -2.35
CA LEU A 273 -10.10 3.14 -2.64
C LEU A 273 -10.82 2.66 -1.37
N ARG A 274 -10.41 3.09 -0.17
CA ARG A 274 -11.00 2.68 1.11
C ARG A 274 -12.50 2.93 1.20
N THR A 275 -13.04 3.92 0.50
CA THR A 275 -14.49 4.12 0.45
C THR A 275 -15.14 3.47 -0.75
N MET A 276 -14.48 2.65 -1.56
CA MET A 276 -15.05 2.03 -2.76
C MET A 276 -15.38 0.57 -2.49
N LEU A 277 -16.58 0.12 -2.87
CA LEU A 277 -16.93 -1.29 -2.78
C LEU A 277 -16.28 -2.07 -3.92
N PRO A 278 -15.90 -3.35 -3.72
CA PRO A 278 -15.31 -4.18 -4.77
C PRO A 278 -16.15 -4.20 -6.05
N HIS A 279 -17.47 -4.35 -5.93
CA HIS A 279 -18.36 -4.38 -7.10
C HIS A 279 -18.42 -3.03 -7.83
N GLU A 280 -18.32 -1.90 -7.13
CA GLU A 280 -18.28 -0.58 -7.78
C GLU A 280 -17.02 -0.45 -8.64
N LEU A 281 -15.89 -0.97 -8.15
CA LEU A 281 -14.62 -0.97 -8.89
C LEU A 281 -14.67 -1.90 -10.11
N VAL A 282 -15.32 -3.07 -10.00
CA VAL A 282 -15.56 -3.97 -11.13
C VAL A 282 -16.40 -3.26 -12.20
N MET A 283 -17.50 -2.62 -11.80
CA MET A 283 -18.36 -1.88 -12.74
C MET A 283 -17.62 -0.71 -13.37
N TYR A 284 -16.81 0.01 -12.59
CA TYR A 284 -15.98 1.10 -13.09
C TYR A 284 -15.00 0.60 -14.15
N CYS A 285 -14.26 -0.47 -13.86
CA CYS A 285 -13.34 -1.06 -14.81
C CYS A 285 -14.05 -1.47 -16.11
N ARG A 286 -15.21 -2.13 -15.99
CA ARG A 286 -16.00 -2.57 -17.15
C ARG A 286 -16.45 -1.38 -18.01
N THR A 287 -16.96 -0.32 -17.41
CA THR A 287 -17.40 0.89 -18.12
C THR A 287 -16.25 1.63 -18.80
N GLN A 288 -15.03 1.49 -18.29
CA GLN A 288 -13.83 2.14 -18.83
C GLN A 288 -13.01 1.22 -19.75
N GLY A 289 -13.48 0.00 -20.04
CA GLY A 289 -12.71 -0.97 -20.84
C GLY A 289 -11.39 -1.40 -20.18
N ILE A 290 -11.33 -1.35 -18.85
CA ILE A 290 -10.18 -1.79 -18.05
C ILE A 290 -10.32 -3.29 -17.81
N HIS A 291 -9.32 -4.03 -18.25
CA HIS A 291 -9.18 -5.45 -17.97
C HIS A 291 -8.52 -5.57 -16.60
N ALA A 292 -8.89 -6.61 -15.90
CA ALA A 292 -8.33 -6.94 -14.62
C ALA A 292 -8.41 -8.45 -14.46
N ALA A 293 -7.42 -9.00 -13.77
CA ALA A 293 -7.43 -10.39 -13.37
C ALA A 293 -7.02 -10.52 -11.91
N TYR A 294 -7.21 -11.71 -11.38
CA TYR A 294 -6.78 -12.05 -10.03
C TYR A 294 -5.46 -12.81 -10.13
N SER A 295 -4.50 -12.45 -9.27
CA SER A 295 -3.33 -13.29 -9.07
C SER A 295 -3.74 -14.56 -8.32
N PRO A 296 -3.16 -15.72 -8.65
CA PRO A 296 -3.17 -16.86 -7.75
C PRO A 296 -2.67 -16.44 -6.35
N SER A 297 -3.31 -16.95 -5.30
CA SER A 297 -2.88 -16.77 -3.92
C SER A 297 -2.63 -18.13 -3.27
N LEU A 298 -2.10 -18.14 -2.05
CA LEU A 298 -1.97 -19.36 -1.24
C LEU A 298 -3.32 -20.05 -0.96
N SER A 299 -4.43 -19.34 -1.15
CA SER A 299 -5.79 -19.88 -1.03
C SER A 299 -6.38 -20.34 -2.37
N THR A 300 -5.64 -20.23 -3.47
CA THR A 300 -6.10 -20.71 -4.79
C THR A 300 -6.07 -22.23 -4.80
N GLN A 301 -7.15 -22.85 -5.29
CA GLN A 301 -7.32 -24.31 -5.40
C GLN A 301 -7.21 -25.10 -4.07
N THR A 302 -7.30 -24.45 -2.92
CA THR A 302 -7.35 -25.16 -1.63
C THR A 302 -8.75 -25.17 -1.03
N SER A 303 -9.13 -26.30 -0.43
CA SER A 303 -10.34 -26.45 0.38
C SER A 303 -10.13 -26.00 1.83
N LEU A 304 -8.89 -25.68 2.22
CA LEU A 304 -8.54 -25.24 3.55
C LEU A 304 -9.22 -23.91 3.87
N ARG A 305 -9.75 -23.79 5.10
CA ARG A 305 -10.33 -22.54 5.58
C ARG A 305 -9.23 -21.68 6.18
N SER A 306 -9.20 -20.41 5.77
CA SER A 306 -8.39 -19.39 6.41
C SER A 306 -9.25 -18.36 7.13
N MET A 307 -8.65 -17.64 8.06
CA MET A 307 -9.26 -16.48 8.70
C MET A 307 -9.66 -15.44 7.66
N ASN A 308 -8.81 -15.17 6.66
CA ASN A 308 -9.15 -14.22 5.59
C ASN A 308 -10.36 -14.68 4.78
N ARG A 309 -10.43 -15.97 4.42
CA ARG A 309 -11.58 -16.51 3.68
C ARG A 309 -12.86 -16.43 4.50
N THR A 310 -12.78 -16.72 5.79
CA THR A 310 -13.92 -16.65 6.72
C THR A 310 -14.43 -15.22 6.85
N LEU A 311 -13.53 -14.25 7.04
CA LEU A 311 -13.86 -12.82 7.10
C LEU A 311 -14.44 -12.31 5.78
N GLU A 312 -13.87 -12.72 4.65
CA GLU A 312 -14.37 -12.36 3.32
C GLU A 312 -15.82 -12.85 3.12
N LEU A 313 -16.09 -14.12 3.44
CA LEU A 313 -17.43 -14.69 3.34
C LEU A 313 -18.41 -14.00 4.29
N PHE A 314 -17.99 -13.75 5.53
CA PHE A 314 -18.78 -13.02 6.53
C PHE A 314 -19.20 -11.65 6.00
N PHE A 315 -18.25 -10.85 5.50
CA PHE A 315 -18.56 -9.52 4.99
C PHE A 315 -19.35 -9.54 3.69
N ASN A 316 -19.07 -10.48 2.78
CA ASN A 316 -19.88 -10.60 1.56
C ASN A 316 -21.33 -10.97 1.88
N ASN A 317 -21.56 -11.82 2.89
CA ASN A 317 -22.91 -12.12 3.38
C ASN A 317 -23.55 -10.91 4.03
N MET A 318 -22.83 -10.17 4.89
CA MET A 318 -23.34 -8.93 5.48
C MET A 318 -23.62 -7.84 4.45
N LEU A 319 -22.82 -7.71 3.39
CA LEU A 319 -23.03 -6.70 2.34
C LEU A 319 -24.31 -6.95 1.53
N ARG A 320 -24.80 -8.20 1.49
CA ARG A 320 -26.07 -8.54 0.85
C ARG A 320 -27.27 -7.99 1.62
N THR A 321 -27.23 -8.07 2.95
CA THR A 321 -28.32 -7.63 3.83
C THR A 321 -28.17 -6.17 4.25
N TYR A 322 -26.94 -5.71 4.49
CA TYR A 322 -26.61 -4.39 4.97
C TYR A 322 -25.38 -3.81 4.25
N ARG A 323 -25.64 -3.09 3.14
CA ARG A 323 -24.61 -2.55 2.23
C ARG A 323 -23.61 -1.59 2.89
N THR A 324 -24.00 -0.93 3.99
CA THR A 324 -23.13 0.02 4.70
C THR A 324 -22.35 -0.61 5.85
N SER A 325 -22.47 -1.92 6.08
CA SER A 325 -21.76 -2.65 7.13
C SER A 325 -20.25 -2.37 7.15
N VAL A 326 -19.59 -2.49 6.00
CA VAL A 326 -18.15 -2.23 5.87
C VAL A 326 -17.79 -0.78 6.22
N PHE A 327 -18.65 0.18 5.88
CA PHE A 327 -18.39 1.59 6.19
C PHE A 327 -18.57 1.89 7.67
N ASN A 328 -19.44 1.18 8.37
CA ASN A 328 -19.57 1.33 9.82
C ASN A 328 -18.28 0.90 10.52
N VAL A 329 -17.72 -0.26 10.14
CA VAL A 329 -16.43 -0.72 10.67
C VAL A 329 -15.33 0.30 10.37
N LEU A 330 -15.24 0.75 9.12
CA LEU A 330 -14.23 1.72 8.71
C LEU A 330 -14.41 3.10 9.36
N ASN A 331 -15.64 3.52 9.65
CA ASN A 331 -15.89 4.75 10.39
C ASN A 331 -15.47 4.61 11.86
N THR A 332 -15.61 3.42 12.46
CA THR A 332 -15.06 3.14 13.79
C THR A 332 -13.55 3.24 13.79
N VAL A 333 -12.86 2.71 12.76
CA VAL A 333 -11.39 2.84 12.64
C VAL A 333 -10.95 4.30 12.65
N ASN A 334 -11.69 5.20 11.98
CA ASN A 334 -11.37 6.63 11.95
C ASN A 334 -11.56 7.34 13.31
N LYS A 335 -12.27 6.71 14.26
CA LYS A 335 -12.50 7.24 15.61
C LYS A 335 -11.51 6.67 16.63
N LEU A 336 -10.68 5.70 16.24
CA LEU A 336 -9.67 5.15 17.13
C LEU A 336 -8.57 6.20 17.36
N HIS A 337 -8.23 6.42 18.62
CA HIS A 337 -7.08 7.22 18.99
C HIS A 337 -5.81 6.42 18.77
N LEU A 338 -4.79 7.06 18.19
CA LEU A 338 -3.47 6.50 18.04
C LEU A 338 -2.55 7.08 19.10
N GLU A 339 -1.88 6.20 19.83
CA GLU A 339 -0.78 6.59 20.71
C GLU A 339 0.50 6.81 19.88
N THR A 340 0.70 5.98 18.86
CA THR A 340 1.93 5.95 18.09
C THR A 340 1.82 6.80 16.83
N ALA A 341 2.62 7.86 16.75
CA ALA A 341 2.74 8.75 15.59
C ALA A 341 1.40 9.21 14.95
N PRO A 342 0.44 9.73 15.75
CA PRO A 342 -0.88 10.16 15.26
C PRO A 342 -0.79 11.19 14.12
N GLU A 343 0.22 12.06 14.15
CA GLU A 343 0.49 13.10 13.16
C GLU A 343 0.68 12.55 11.74
N LEU A 344 1.13 11.30 11.61
CA LEU A 344 1.34 10.65 10.31
C LEU A 344 0.03 10.19 9.67
N THR A 345 -1.03 10.05 10.45
CA THR A 345 -2.36 9.66 9.94
C THR A 345 -3.31 10.85 9.80
N CYS A 346 -3.05 11.92 10.55
CA CYS A 346 -3.84 13.15 10.53
C CYS A 346 -3.57 13.99 9.27
N VAL A 347 -4.52 13.95 8.34
CA VAL A 347 -4.62 14.97 7.29
C VAL A 347 -5.49 16.09 7.86
N ASP A 348 -4.94 17.29 7.96
CA ASP A 348 -5.71 18.49 8.28
C ASP A 348 -6.10 19.14 6.95
N PRO A 349 -7.33 18.91 6.44
CA PRO A 349 -7.73 19.47 5.17
C PRO A 349 -7.92 21.00 5.21
N GLN A 350 -7.86 21.65 6.38
CA GLN A 350 -8.54 22.92 6.61
C GLN A 350 -7.77 23.98 7.43
N ARG A 351 -6.47 23.83 7.70
CA ARG A 351 -5.71 24.90 8.38
C ARG A 351 -5.72 26.19 7.52
N GLY A 352 -6.65 27.09 7.81
CA GLY A 352 -6.84 28.38 7.13
C GLY A 352 -8.03 28.53 6.18
N ALA A 353 -8.84 27.49 5.93
CA ALA A 353 -10.00 27.59 5.03
C ALA A 353 -11.33 27.81 5.78
N SER A 354 -12.20 28.68 5.28
CA SER A 354 -13.54 28.87 5.87
C SER A 354 -14.43 27.63 5.67
N GLN A 355 -15.39 27.37 6.57
CA GLN A 355 -16.31 26.20 6.48
C GLN A 355 -17.04 26.09 5.13
N GLN A 356 -17.26 27.21 4.44
CA GLN A 356 -17.89 27.23 3.11
C GLN A 356 -16.91 26.82 2.00
N GLN A 357 -15.64 27.28 2.06
CA GLN A 357 -14.58 26.85 1.15
C GLN A 357 -14.24 25.36 1.33
N ALA A 358 -14.41 24.84 2.55
CA ALA A 358 -14.20 23.43 2.87
C ALA A 358 -15.06 22.43 2.06
N LYS A 359 -16.16 22.89 1.45
CA LYS A 359 -17.03 22.01 0.63
C LYS A 359 -16.47 21.74 -0.77
N ARG A 360 -15.59 22.60 -1.31
CA ARG A 360 -15.03 22.43 -2.67
C ARG A 360 -13.52 22.26 -2.58
N VAL A 361 -13.07 21.01 -2.56
CA VAL A 361 -11.64 20.66 -2.61
C VAL A 361 -11.13 21.02 -4.01
N ILE A 362 -10.44 22.16 -4.13
CA ILE A 362 -9.69 22.48 -5.34
C ILE A 362 -8.44 21.61 -5.31
N LEU A 363 -8.48 20.49 -6.04
CA LEU A 363 -7.50 19.40 -5.99
C LEU A 363 -6.05 19.88 -5.99
N GLY A 364 -5.71 20.84 -6.86
CA GLY A 364 -4.36 21.41 -6.96
C GLY A 364 -3.95 22.20 -5.71
N LYS A 365 -4.85 23.02 -5.17
CA LYS A 365 -4.58 23.80 -3.94
C LYS A 365 -4.42 22.89 -2.72
N SER A 366 -5.25 21.85 -2.61
CA SER A 366 -5.15 20.88 -1.52
C SER A 366 -3.86 20.05 -1.61
N ALA A 367 -3.47 19.64 -2.81
CA ALA A 367 -2.19 18.96 -3.02
C ALA A 367 -0.99 19.86 -2.66
N GLN A 368 -1.03 21.13 -3.07
CA GLN A 368 0.00 22.12 -2.78
C GLN A 368 0.11 22.39 -1.27
N HIS A 369 -1.01 22.59 -0.59
CA HIS A 369 -1.03 22.78 0.86
C HIS A 369 -0.45 21.57 1.60
N HIS A 370 -0.73 20.34 1.15
CA HIS A 370 -0.10 19.16 1.72
C HIS A 370 1.39 19.09 1.44
N TYR A 371 1.82 19.46 0.23
CA TYR A 371 3.23 19.56 -0.10
C TYR A 371 3.96 20.57 0.80
N GLU A 372 3.42 21.77 0.97
CA GLU A 372 3.94 22.80 1.89
C GLU A 372 3.99 22.31 3.33
N LYS A 373 2.93 21.64 3.81
CA LYS A 373 2.93 21.03 5.14
C LYS A 373 4.05 19.99 5.28
N LEU A 374 4.24 19.12 4.29
CA LEU A 374 5.32 18.12 4.32
C LEU A 374 6.70 18.78 4.29
N GLN A 375 6.88 19.92 3.61
CA GLN A 375 8.15 20.67 3.66
C GLN A 375 8.46 21.20 5.07
N THR A 376 7.44 21.55 5.86
CA THR A 376 7.62 21.99 7.25
C THR A 376 7.90 20.85 8.24
N MET A 377 7.68 19.60 7.83
CA MET A 377 7.82 18.43 8.70
C MET A 377 9.01 17.57 8.24
N GLN A 378 9.90 17.24 9.16
CA GLN A 378 10.90 16.21 8.86
C GLN A 378 10.19 14.85 8.75
N PRO A 379 10.49 14.06 7.70
CA PRO A 379 9.99 12.69 7.63
C PRO A 379 10.50 11.92 8.86
N PRO A 380 9.64 11.16 9.54
CA PRO A 380 10.09 10.40 10.69
C PRO A 380 11.04 9.29 10.22
N HIS A 381 12.17 9.13 10.92
CA HIS A 381 13.10 8.04 10.68
C HIS A 381 13.11 7.11 11.89
N TYR A 382 12.34 6.04 11.81
CA TYR A 382 12.34 5.02 12.86
C TYR A 382 13.47 4.00 12.67
N SER A 383 13.96 3.39 13.74
CA SER A 383 15.03 2.40 13.65
C SER A 383 14.47 0.99 13.64
N TRP A 384 15.15 0.07 12.97
CA TRP A 384 14.96 -1.37 13.16
C TRP A 384 15.90 -1.95 14.24
N PHE A 385 16.84 -1.14 14.70
CA PHE A 385 17.98 -1.53 15.51
C PHE A 385 17.84 -0.90 16.90
N GLY A 386 17.98 -1.72 17.93
CA GLY A 386 18.21 -1.22 19.28
C GLY A 386 19.61 -0.65 19.36
N GLY A 387 19.74 0.58 19.87
CA GLY A 387 21.04 1.21 20.11
C GLY A 387 21.96 0.26 20.87
N SER A 388 23.14 -0.04 20.31
CA SER A 388 24.12 -0.92 20.92
C SER A 388 24.83 -0.18 22.06
N GLY A 389 24.22 -0.15 23.23
CA GLY A 389 24.94 0.14 24.47
C GLY A 389 25.18 1.61 24.85
N MET A 390 24.53 2.59 24.21
CA MET A 390 24.42 3.89 24.88
C MET A 390 23.30 3.84 25.91
N GLU A 391 23.68 4.09 27.17
CA GLU A 391 22.75 4.27 28.28
C GLU A 391 21.57 5.16 27.85
N PRO A 392 20.32 4.72 28.03
CA PRO A 392 19.14 5.53 27.69
C PRO A 392 18.93 6.60 28.76
N PHE A 393 19.88 7.53 28.93
CA PHE A 393 19.79 8.62 29.91
C PHE A 393 20.29 9.94 29.35
N SER A 394 19.62 10.42 28.31
CA SER A 394 19.20 11.82 28.38
C SER A 394 17.73 11.87 27.99
N PRO A 395 16.79 12.10 28.92
CA PRO A 395 15.39 12.37 28.61
C PRO A 395 15.24 13.77 28.00
N ARG A 396 16.10 14.13 27.05
CA ARG A 396 15.80 15.18 26.10
C ARG A 396 14.80 14.56 25.14
N ASN A 397 13.52 14.65 25.52
CA ASN A 397 12.29 14.90 24.76
C ASN A 397 12.22 14.62 23.25
N ASP A 398 13.13 13.88 22.65
CA ASP A 398 13.05 13.49 21.25
C ASP A 398 12.08 12.32 21.18
N ASP A 399 10.90 12.60 20.63
CA ASP A 399 9.83 11.70 20.18
C ASP A 399 10.30 10.57 19.22
N ARG A 400 11.61 10.33 19.12
CA ARG A 400 12.29 9.48 18.11
C ARG A 400 12.60 8.07 18.60
N THR A 401 12.07 7.61 19.74
CA THR A 401 12.37 6.26 20.27
C THR A 401 11.53 5.14 19.68
N HIS A 402 10.55 5.42 18.82
CA HIS A 402 9.73 4.37 18.23
C HIS A 402 10.57 3.45 17.33
N GLN A 403 10.39 2.14 17.54
CA GLN A 403 11.05 1.09 16.79
C GLN A 403 10.07 0.47 15.79
N LEU A 404 10.60 -0.07 14.70
CA LEU A 404 9.81 -0.84 13.75
C LEU A 404 9.88 -2.33 14.07
N CYS A 405 8.72 -2.98 14.06
CA CYS A 405 8.63 -4.41 14.25
C CYS A 405 9.18 -5.16 13.05
N LEU A 406 10.20 -5.99 13.29
CA LEU A 406 10.94 -6.80 12.31
C LEU A 406 10.03 -7.46 11.25
N LEU A 407 8.90 -8.04 11.70
CA LEU A 407 7.99 -8.80 10.84
C LEU A 407 6.98 -7.92 10.08
N CYS A 408 6.14 -7.16 10.78
CA CYS A 408 5.03 -6.39 10.16
C CYS A 408 5.45 -5.00 9.64
N ALA A 409 6.63 -4.49 10.03
CA ALA A 409 7.01 -3.08 9.86
C ALA A 409 6.07 -2.05 10.47
N CYS A 410 5.26 -2.49 11.43
CA CYS A 410 4.40 -1.62 12.20
C CYS A 410 5.20 -0.94 13.32
N LEU A 411 4.75 0.26 13.70
CA LEU A 411 5.39 1.01 14.77
C LEU A 411 5.10 0.31 16.10
N ILE A 412 6.15 0.11 16.89
CA ILE A 412 6.04 -0.47 18.23
C ILE A 412 5.96 0.69 19.23
N PRO A 413 4.89 0.79 20.04
CA PRO A 413 4.90 1.72 21.15
C PRO A 413 5.97 1.26 22.17
N VAL A 414 6.76 2.19 22.69
CA VAL A 414 7.88 1.96 23.62
C VAL A 414 7.58 0.97 24.77
N PRO A 415 6.39 0.95 25.42
CA PRO A 415 6.11 -0.02 26.48
C PRO A 415 5.95 -1.48 26.02
N ASP A 416 5.67 -1.73 24.73
CA ASP A 416 5.41 -3.07 24.17
C ASP A 416 6.63 -3.67 23.45
N GLU A 417 7.83 -3.17 23.71
CA GLU A 417 9.07 -3.62 23.08
C GLU A 417 9.48 -5.03 23.53
N HIS A 418 9.24 -6.04 22.67
CA HIS A 418 9.95 -7.31 22.75
C HIS A 418 11.26 -7.20 21.97
N ALA A 419 12.36 -7.01 22.71
CA ALA A 419 13.69 -7.09 22.13
C ALA A 419 14.01 -8.55 21.79
N VAL A 420 14.33 -8.79 20.53
CA VAL A 420 14.75 -10.11 20.04
C VAL A 420 16.18 -10.04 19.52
N MET A 421 16.94 -11.10 19.76
CA MET A 421 18.28 -11.28 19.19
C MET A 421 18.23 -12.40 18.14
N PRO A 422 18.24 -12.09 16.84
CA PRO A 422 18.45 -13.12 15.82
C PRO A 422 19.88 -13.68 15.93
N GLN A 423 20.08 -14.95 15.55
CA GLN A 423 21.30 -15.75 15.76
C GLN A 423 22.63 -15.06 15.36
N LYS A 424 22.61 -14.07 14.46
CA LYS A 424 23.80 -13.40 13.91
C LYS A 424 23.98 -11.91 14.26
N GLY A 425 23.34 -11.34 15.28
CA GLY A 425 23.70 -9.95 15.60
C GLY A 425 22.81 -9.09 16.48
N ARG A 426 22.63 -7.86 15.99
CA ARG A 426 22.17 -6.69 16.75
C ARG A 426 20.73 -6.88 17.22
N ARG A 427 20.40 -6.28 18.37
CA ARG A 427 19.05 -6.28 18.94
C ARG A 427 18.04 -5.71 17.93
N ARG A 428 16.98 -6.47 17.70
CA ARG A 428 15.81 -6.12 16.88
C ARG A 428 14.58 -6.05 17.77
N PHE A 429 13.48 -5.52 17.25
CA PHE A 429 12.23 -5.43 17.98
C PHE A 429 11.10 -6.11 17.22
N ILE A 430 10.21 -6.75 17.96
CA ILE A 430 9.00 -7.38 17.43
C ILE A 430 7.81 -6.86 18.23
N CYS A 431 6.74 -6.45 17.55
CA CYS A 431 5.51 -6.04 18.24
C CYS A 431 4.85 -7.26 18.90
N LYS A 432 4.10 -7.03 19.97
CA LYS A 432 3.40 -8.07 20.72
C LYS A 432 2.62 -9.05 19.85
N ALA A 433 1.84 -8.57 18.87
CA ALA A 433 1.07 -9.44 17.99
C ALA A 433 1.95 -10.31 17.06
N CYS A 434 3.09 -9.79 16.61
CA CYS A 434 4.05 -10.60 15.86
C CYS A 434 4.75 -11.61 16.77
N MET A 435 5.01 -11.25 18.03
CA MET A 435 5.60 -12.13 19.03
C MET A 435 4.68 -13.30 19.38
N THR A 436 3.40 -13.02 19.67
CA THR A 436 2.37 -14.04 19.90
C THR A 436 2.22 -14.96 18.68
N PHE A 437 2.25 -14.39 17.47
CA PHE A 437 2.22 -15.18 16.25
C PHE A 437 3.42 -16.13 16.17
N LEU A 438 4.64 -15.65 16.41
CA LEU A 438 5.84 -16.48 16.39
C LEU A 438 5.80 -17.60 17.44
N GLN A 439 5.26 -17.32 18.63
CA GLN A 439 5.07 -18.34 19.68
C GLN A 439 4.03 -19.40 19.33
N GLY A 440 3.13 -19.11 18.40
CA GLY A 440 2.15 -20.08 17.89
C GLY A 440 2.67 -20.94 16.75
N LEU A 441 3.87 -20.64 16.21
CA LEU A 441 4.47 -21.43 15.16
C LEU A 441 5.07 -22.72 15.75
N PRO A 442 5.04 -23.83 15.00
CA PRO A 442 5.69 -25.07 15.42
C PRO A 442 7.19 -24.91 15.76
N ASP A 443 7.65 -25.58 16.83
CA ASP A 443 9.03 -25.46 17.36
C ASP A 443 10.11 -25.87 16.35
N ASP A 444 9.77 -26.69 15.36
CA ASP A 444 10.60 -27.08 14.22
C ASP A 444 10.97 -25.90 13.32
N PHE A 445 10.24 -24.79 13.39
CA PHE A 445 10.60 -23.56 12.67
C PHE A 445 11.38 -22.58 13.53
N ILE A 446 10.82 -22.29 14.70
CA ILE A 446 11.24 -21.17 15.53
C ILE A 446 11.09 -21.60 16.98
N THR A 447 12.23 -21.75 17.65
CA THR A 447 12.25 -21.91 19.10
C THR A 447 12.36 -20.53 19.73
N VAL A 448 11.35 -20.19 20.52
CA VAL A 448 11.26 -18.91 21.23
C VAL A 448 11.70 -19.10 22.68
N VAL A 449 12.96 -18.75 23.00
CA VAL A 449 13.46 -18.82 24.37
C VAL A 449 13.41 -17.42 24.98
N SER A 450 12.50 -17.21 25.94
CA SER A 450 12.38 -15.93 26.64
C SER A 450 13.21 -15.95 27.93
N SER A 451 14.14 -15.01 28.05
CA SER A 451 14.86 -14.75 29.30
C SER A 451 14.43 -13.41 29.88
N GLU A 452 14.04 -13.43 31.15
CA GLU A 452 13.73 -12.21 31.89
C GLU A 452 15.02 -11.67 32.52
N ILE A 453 15.52 -10.56 31.98
CA ILE A 453 16.66 -9.87 32.56
C ILE A 453 16.12 -8.81 33.52
N ASN A 454 16.22 -9.08 34.81
CA ASN A 454 15.89 -8.10 35.84
C ASN A 454 17.01 -7.06 35.96
N THR A 455 16.96 -6.04 35.11
CA THR A 455 17.76 -4.82 35.31
C THR A 455 17.07 -3.91 36.32
N ARG A 456 17.59 -3.87 37.55
CA ARG A 456 17.14 -2.88 38.55
C ARG A 456 17.80 -1.53 38.22
N ASN A 457 16.99 -0.55 37.84
CA ASN A 457 17.49 0.81 37.66
C ASN A 457 17.71 1.44 39.04
N ASN A 458 18.97 1.56 39.46
CA ASN A 458 19.32 2.05 40.81
C ASN A 458 18.86 3.49 41.07
N ARG A 459 18.57 4.29 40.03
CA ARG A 459 18.22 5.71 40.19
C ARG A 459 16.73 5.98 40.38
N THR A 460 15.85 5.27 39.67
CA THR A 460 14.40 5.51 39.78
C THR A 460 13.69 4.50 40.68
N GLY A 461 14.35 3.39 41.04
CA GLY A 461 13.71 2.31 41.80
C GLY A 461 12.66 1.53 40.99
N GLU A 462 12.29 1.99 39.79
CA GLU A 462 11.41 1.28 38.88
C GLU A 462 12.10 0.02 38.38
N LYS A 463 11.41 -1.11 38.54
CA LYS A 463 11.80 -2.37 37.92
C LYS A 463 11.26 -2.42 36.51
N TRP A 464 12.15 -2.31 35.53
CA TRP A 464 11.82 -2.51 34.13
C TRP A 464 12.19 -3.97 33.81
N ALA A 465 11.19 -4.86 33.77
CA ALA A 465 11.40 -6.22 33.31
C ALA A 465 11.53 -6.20 31.78
N ARG A 466 12.76 -6.23 31.26
CA ARG A 466 12.98 -6.42 29.83
C ARG A 466 13.04 -7.90 29.54
N ARG A 467 12.07 -8.37 28.74
CA ARG A 467 12.09 -9.73 28.19
C ARG A 467 12.96 -9.69 26.94
N ILE A 468 14.14 -10.32 27.01
CA ILE A 468 14.94 -10.61 25.82
C ILE A 468 14.56 -11.99 25.36
N THR A 469 14.19 -12.10 24.10
CA THR A 469 13.85 -13.38 23.50
C THR A 469 14.92 -13.75 22.48
N GLU A 470 15.54 -14.90 22.71
CA GLU A 470 16.39 -15.55 21.72
C GLU A 470 15.50 -16.33 20.77
N LEU A 471 15.66 -16.05 19.48
CA LEU A 471 14.97 -16.77 18.41
C LEU A 471 16.01 -17.69 17.77
N SER A 472 15.84 -18.99 17.96
CA SER A 472 16.55 -19.98 17.16
C SER A 472 15.63 -20.37 16.01
N ASP A 473 16.01 -20.02 14.78
CA ASP A 473 15.24 -20.35 13.58
C ASP A 473 16.10 -21.11 12.57
N SER A 474 15.43 -21.68 11.56
CA SER A 474 16.06 -22.30 10.40
C SER A 474 16.58 -21.28 9.36
N GLY A 475 16.81 -20.01 9.76
CA GLY A 475 17.11 -18.89 8.85
C GLY A 475 15.90 -18.30 8.14
N SER A 476 14.68 -18.71 8.48
CA SER A 476 13.45 -18.20 7.85
C SER A 476 13.12 -16.74 8.21
N LEU A 477 13.51 -16.29 9.40
CA LEU A 477 13.37 -14.91 9.86
C LEU A 477 14.53 -14.02 9.38
N ASP A 478 15.62 -14.59 8.90
CA ASP A 478 16.73 -13.82 8.32
C ASP A 478 16.24 -12.95 7.15
N VAL A 479 15.24 -13.41 6.41
CA VAL A 479 14.52 -12.66 5.36
C VAL A 479 14.06 -11.28 5.87
N PHE A 480 13.41 -11.24 7.03
CA PHE A 480 12.92 -9.98 7.62
C PHE A 480 14.06 -9.09 8.10
N SER A 481 15.12 -9.70 8.63
CA SER A 481 16.34 -9.01 9.06
C SER A 481 17.08 -8.39 7.88
N SER A 482 17.23 -9.12 6.77
CA SER A 482 17.87 -8.65 5.55
C SER A 482 17.07 -7.53 4.89
N LEU A 483 15.74 -7.65 4.85
CA LEU A 483 14.88 -6.55 4.40
C LEU A 483 15.02 -5.31 5.30
N ALA A 484 15.09 -5.47 6.62
CA ALA A 484 15.31 -4.35 7.53
C ALA A 484 16.66 -3.66 7.28
N VAL A 485 17.74 -4.45 7.16
CA VAL A 485 19.09 -3.95 6.85
C VAL A 485 19.11 -3.22 5.50
N ARG A 486 18.49 -3.79 4.47
CA ARG A 486 18.44 -3.18 3.13
C ARG A 486 17.64 -1.88 3.13
N MET A 487 16.51 -1.83 3.82
CA MET A 487 15.71 -0.61 3.91
C MET A 487 16.47 0.51 4.61
N GLU A 488 17.19 0.21 5.71
CA GLU A 488 18.04 1.22 6.34
C GLU A 488 19.19 1.66 5.45
N ALA A 489 19.81 0.74 4.71
CA ALA A 489 20.85 1.10 3.75
C ALA A 489 20.31 2.07 2.69
N LEU A 490 19.13 1.78 2.13
CA LEU A 490 18.44 2.67 1.20
C LEU A 490 18.17 4.04 1.82
N MET A 491 17.62 4.10 3.04
CA MET A 491 17.36 5.38 3.71
C MET A 491 18.64 6.19 3.94
N ARG A 492 19.70 5.56 4.45
CA ARG A 492 21.00 6.24 4.65
C ARG A 492 21.57 6.78 3.35
N THR A 493 21.44 6.03 2.25
CA THR A 493 21.88 6.55 0.94
C THR A 493 21.08 7.77 0.50
N ALA A 494 19.79 7.82 0.81
CA ALA A 494 18.95 8.98 0.49
C ALA A 494 19.31 10.20 1.33
N ASP A 495 19.55 10.01 2.62
CA ASP A 495 19.96 11.09 3.52
C ASP A 495 21.32 11.67 3.10
N ALA A 496 22.29 10.81 2.75
CA ALA A 496 23.60 11.25 2.26
C ALA A 496 23.50 12.07 0.96
N THR A 497 22.61 11.71 0.03
CA THR A 497 22.40 12.49 -1.20
C THR A 497 21.74 13.85 -0.96
N ALA A 498 20.96 13.99 0.11
CA ALA A 498 20.31 15.25 0.45
C ALA A 498 21.29 16.28 1.03
N GLU A 499 22.34 15.84 1.72
CA GLU A 499 23.34 16.73 2.32
C GLU A 499 24.30 17.35 1.31
N THR A 500 24.67 16.60 0.25
CA THR A 500 25.60 17.10 -0.78
C THR A 500 25.00 18.17 -1.70
N GLY A 501 23.68 18.32 -1.74
CA GLY A 501 22.98 19.21 -2.68
C GLY A 501 22.70 20.64 -2.19
N ARG A 502 23.31 21.10 -1.09
CA ARG A 502 23.02 22.44 -0.53
C ARG A 502 23.75 23.62 -1.18
N GLU A 503 24.44 23.43 -2.29
CA GLU A 503 24.89 24.56 -3.11
C GLU A 503 23.70 25.06 -3.95
N LYS A 504 23.17 26.23 -3.56
CA LYS A 504 21.97 26.84 -4.13
C LYS A 504 22.24 27.37 -5.55
N ASP A 505 22.41 26.48 -6.52
CA ASP A 505 22.14 26.88 -7.90
C ASP A 505 20.64 26.77 -8.14
N ILE A 506 20.06 27.93 -8.48
CA ILE A 506 18.67 28.06 -8.90
C ILE A 506 18.57 27.32 -10.24
N VAL A 507 18.34 26.00 -10.18
CA VAL A 507 18.02 25.22 -11.36
C VAL A 507 16.63 25.64 -11.79
N GLU A 508 16.59 26.56 -12.75
CA GLU A 508 15.41 26.82 -13.59
C GLU A 508 14.92 25.46 -14.10
N THR A 509 13.81 25.00 -13.57
CA THR A 509 13.11 23.81 -14.03
C THR A 509 12.72 24.06 -15.48
N ARG A 510 13.54 23.55 -16.42
CA ARG A 510 13.22 23.52 -17.85
C ARG A 510 11.93 22.74 -18.05
N ASN A 511 10.82 23.44 -18.02
CA ASN A 511 9.52 22.94 -18.46
C ASN A 511 9.64 22.59 -19.93
N VAL A 512 9.71 21.29 -20.23
CA VAL A 512 9.69 20.76 -21.59
C VAL A 512 8.30 21.06 -22.18
N ARG A 513 8.19 22.21 -22.84
CA ARG A 513 6.99 22.75 -23.48
C ARG A 513 6.71 21.95 -24.76
N TRP A 514 5.87 20.92 -24.69
CA TRP A 514 5.28 20.33 -25.89
C TRP A 514 4.06 21.18 -26.26
N ARG A 515 4.18 21.97 -27.33
CA ARG A 515 3.05 22.70 -27.93
C ARG A 515 2.16 21.67 -28.64
N LEU A 516 1.03 21.32 -28.04
CA LEU A 516 -0.08 20.70 -28.76
C LEU A 516 -0.75 21.74 -29.66
N SER A 517 -1.26 21.28 -30.80
CA SER A 517 -1.82 22.13 -31.84
C SER A 517 -3.12 22.78 -31.36
N GLY A 518 -3.41 24.00 -31.83
CA GLY A 518 -4.61 24.75 -31.42
C GLY A 518 -5.94 24.02 -31.72
N HIS A 519 -5.92 23.03 -32.62
CA HIS A 519 -7.11 22.25 -32.94
C HIS A 519 -7.50 21.27 -31.82
N ASP A 520 -6.52 20.80 -31.03
CA ASP A 520 -6.76 19.87 -29.92
C ASP A 520 -7.43 20.54 -28.72
N VAL A 521 -7.38 21.87 -28.60
CA VAL A 521 -7.92 22.59 -27.42
C VAL A 521 -9.43 22.82 -27.54
N SER A 522 -9.94 23.07 -28.75
CA SER A 522 -11.37 23.37 -28.95
C SER A 522 -12.30 22.18 -28.71
N CYS A 523 -11.81 20.95 -28.81
CA CYS A 523 -12.64 19.76 -28.61
C CYS A 523 -12.91 19.42 -27.14
N PHE A 524 -12.28 20.10 -26.17
CA PHE A 524 -12.33 19.69 -24.75
C PHE A 524 -12.70 20.79 -23.76
N LEU A 525 -13.00 22.00 -24.21
CA LEU A 525 -13.70 22.97 -23.37
C LEU A 525 -15.17 22.56 -23.37
N LEU A 526 -15.65 22.10 -22.22
CA LEU A 526 -17.09 21.97 -21.95
C LEU A 526 -17.72 23.29 -22.37
N GLN A 527 -18.55 23.26 -23.41
CA GLN A 527 -19.43 24.38 -23.73
C GLN A 527 -20.20 24.67 -22.44
N GLU A 528 -20.00 25.86 -21.88
CA GLU A 528 -20.85 26.35 -20.81
C GLU A 528 -22.27 26.29 -21.37
N ASP A 529 -23.14 25.55 -20.67
CA ASP A 529 -24.54 25.40 -21.04
C ASP A 529 -25.09 26.80 -21.30
N GLY A 530 -25.32 27.10 -22.58
CA GLY A 530 -25.93 28.34 -23.01
C GLY A 530 -27.27 28.46 -22.30
N GLU A 531 -27.43 29.57 -21.59
CA GLU A 531 -28.71 30.01 -21.08
C GLU A 531 -29.68 30.09 -22.28
N ASP A 532 -30.54 29.08 -22.43
CA ASP A 532 -31.73 29.15 -23.28
C ASP A 532 -32.74 30.10 -22.61
N ASP A 533 -32.39 31.39 -22.58
CA ASP A 533 -33.33 32.49 -22.52
C ASP A 533 -33.97 32.60 -23.92
N ASN A 534 -35.19 32.08 -24.07
CA ASN A 534 -36.25 32.65 -24.92
C ASN A 534 -37.37 31.63 -25.14
N VAL A 535 -38.34 31.62 -24.23
CA VAL A 535 -39.74 31.33 -24.60
C VAL A 535 -40.51 32.60 -24.30
N GLY A 536 -40.52 33.48 -25.30
CA GLY A 536 -41.42 34.63 -25.36
C GLY A 536 -42.87 34.16 -25.55
N GLU A 537 -43.76 34.98 -25.02
CA GLU A 537 -45.23 34.88 -24.93
C GLU A 537 -45.96 34.45 -26.21
#